data_AF-A0A0B4S2D0-F1
#
_entry.id   AF-A0A0B4S2D0-F1
#
_cell.length_a   1.000
_cell.length_b   1.000
_cell.length_c   1.000
_cell.angle_alpha   90.00
_cell.angle_beta   90.00
_cell.angle_gamma   90.00
#
_symmetry.space_group_name_H-M   'P 1'
#
loop_
_entity.id
_entity.type
_entity.pdbx_description
1 polymer ?
#
loop_
_entity_poly.entity_id
_entity_poly.type
_entity_poly.pdbx_seq_one_letter_code
_entity_poly.pdbx_strand_id
1 'polypeptide(L)' 'MVKEIERYGIPIVHMATIVTISKSVGANRIVPTVAIPYPVGNASLEKDKEYAVRRDLVERAVDSLATTIEEATFF' A
#
# COMPACT_ATOMS: atom_id res chain seq x y z
N MET A 1 13.45 0.91 -4.55
CA MET A 1 12.85 0.05 -5.59
C MET A 1 11.61 0.67 -6.20
N VAL A 2 10.56 0.97 -5.42
CA VAL A 2 9.29 1.54 -5.95
C VAL A 2 9.48 2.81 -6.80
N LYS A 3 10.26 3.79 -6.32
CA LYS A 3 10.62 5.00 -7.06
C LYS A 3 11.21 4.71 -8.44
N GLU A 4 12.13 3.74 -8.53
CA GLU A 4 12.82 3.43 -9.79
C GLU A 4 11.92 2.67 -10.75
N ILE A 5 11.04 1.78 -10.26
CA ILE A 5 10.04 1.10 -11.11
C ILE A 5 9.10 2.14 -11.74
N GLU A 6 8.61 3.08 -10.93
CA GLU A 6 7.70 4.11 -11.41
C GLU A 6 8.35 5.09 -12.38
N ARG A 7 9.65 5.35 -12.22
CA ARG A 7 10.44 6.16 -13.17
C ARG A 7 10.46 5.58 -14.59
N TYR A 8 10.28 4.27 -14.75
CA TYR A 8 10.12 3.64 -16.07
C TYR A 8 8.68 3.66 -16.58
N GLY A 9 7.76 4.38 -15.93
CA GLY A 9 6.37 4.50 -16.33
C GLY A 9 5.49 3.32 -15.92
N ILE A 10 5.95 2.47 -15.00
CA ILE A 10 5.19 1.33 -14.48
C ILE A 10 4.55 1.73 -13.14
N PRO A 11 3.21 1.85 -13.05
CA PRO A 11 2.55 2.11 -11.78
C PRO A 11 2.92 1.05 -10.73
N ILE A 12 3.27 1.50 -9.54
CA ILE A 12 3.61 0.64 -8.41
C ILE A 12 3.12 1.27 -7.11
N VAL A 13 2.76 0.42 -6.16
CA VAL A 13 2.22 0.81 -4.86
C VAL A 13 3.12 0.27 -3.77
N HIS A 14 3.42 1.11 -2.79
CA HIS A 14 4.16 0.69 -1.62
C HIS A 14 3.20 0.48 -0.44
N MET A 15 2.89 -0.79 -0.16
CA MET A 15 2.14 -1.17 1.03
C MET A 15 3.10 -1.31 2.22
N ALA A 16 3.03 -0.40 3.19
CA ALA A 16 3.98 -0.38 4.30
C ALA A 16 3.42 0.31 5.55
N THR A 17 3.88 -0.15 6.73
CA THR A 17 3.40 0.36 8.03
C THR A 17 4.14 1.64 8.41
N ILE A 18 5.45 1.72 8.13
CA ILE A 18 6.26 2.92 8.40
C ILE A 18 6.22 3.84 7.18
N VAL A 19 5.08 4.50 6.99
CA VAL A 19 4.81 5.30 5.79
C VAL A 19 5.72 6.52 5.63
N THR A 20 6.29 7.03 6.72
CA THR A 20 7.24 8.14 6.69
C THR A 20 8.51 7.76 5.93
N ILE A 21 9.00 6.53 6.08
CA ILE A 21 10.15 6.03 5.32
C ILE A 21 9.78 5.87 3.85
N SER A 22 8.61 5.32 3.54
CA SER A 22 8.10 5.21 2.17
C SER A 22 8.07 6.56 1.46
N LYS A 23 7.59 7.60 2.14
CA LYS A 23 7.58 8.97 1.61
C LYS A 23 9.00 9.51 1.40
N SER A 24 9.89 9.37 2.39
CA SER A 24 11.27 9.86 2.31
C SER A 24 12.09 9.22 1.20
N VAL A 25 11.83 7.95 0.86
CA VAL A 25 12.52 7.25 -0.25
C VAL A 25 11.87 7.49 -1.63
N GLY A 26 10.80 8.28 -1.69
CA GLY A 26 10.14 8.70 -2.93
C GLY A 26 9.11 7.73 -3.48
N ALA A 27 8.35 7.02 -2.63
CA ALA A 27 7.16 6.30 -3.08
C ALA A 27 6.02 7.28 -3.39
N ASN A 28 5.43 7.19 -4.59
CA ASN A 28 4.35 8.10 -4.97
C ASN A 28 2.95 7.56 -4.64
N ARG A 29 2.76 6.23 -4.61
CA ARG A 29 1.53 5.59 -4.13
C ARG A 29 1.81 4.79 -2.87
N ILE A 30 1.19 5.17 -1.75
CA ILE A 30 1.42 4.55 -0.45
C ILE A 30 0.09 4.07 0.13
N VAL A 31 0.02 2.79 0.48
CA VAL A 31 -1.12 2.23 1.23
C VAL A 31 -0.64 1.88 2.64
N PRO A 32 -1.13 2.57 3.69
CA PRO A 32 -0.80 2.23 5.06
C PRO A 32 -1.33 0.84 5.41
N THR A 33 -0.45 0.00 5.97
CA THR A 33 -0.77 -1.36 6.41
C THR A 33 -1.06 -1.44 7.91
N VAL A 34 -1.62 -2.56 8.36
CA VAL A 34 -2.17 -2.73 9.72
C VAL A 34 -1.09 -2.61 10.81
N ALA A 35 -0.02 -3.38 10.66
CA ALA A 35 1.05 -3.49 11.65
C ALA A 35 2.35 -3.97 10.98
N ILE A 36 3.46 -3.96 11.72
CA ILE A 36 4.73 -4.53 11.23
C ILE A 36 4.60 -6.05 11.04
N PRO A 37 4.14 -6.83 12.05
CA PRO A 37 3.72 -8.21 11.80
C PRO A 37 2.41 -8.22 11.02
N TYR A 38 2.29 -9.14 10.06
CA TYR A 38 1.08 -9.33 9.25
C TYR A 38 0.59 -8.03 8.59
N PRO A 39 1.40 -7.35 7.76
CA PRO A 39 1.04 -6.01 7.26
C PRO A 39 -0.30 -5.96 6.53
N VAL A 40 -0.64 -7.01 5.78
CA VAL A 40 -1.87 -7.10 4.99
C VAL A 40 -2.98 -7.92 5.66
N GLY A 41 -2.96 -8.05 6.98
CA GLY A 41 -3.96 -8.82 7.72
C GLY A 41 -3.92 -8.56 9.22
N ASN A 42 -4.74 -9.29 9.97
CA ASN A 42 -4.72 -9.21 11.43
C ASN A 42 -5.06 -10.57 12.04
N ALA A 43 -4.04 -11.25 12.56
CA ALA A 43 -4.17 -12.59 13.14
C ALA A 43 -5.04 -12.67 14.40
N SER A 44 -5.33 -11.53 15.04
CA SER A 44 -6.21 -11.46 16.21
C SER A 44 -7.70 -11.42 15.86
N LEU A 45 -8.04 -11.30 14.58
CA LEU A 45 -9.43 -11.28 14.11
C LEU A 45 -9.93 -12.69 13.77
N GLU A 46 -11.25 -12.87 13.85
CA GLU A 46 -11.92 -14.05 13.30
C GLU A 46 -11.75 -14.09 11.78
N LYS A 47 -11.75 -15.31 11.22
CA LYS A 47 -11.43 -15.60 9.81
C LYS A 47 -12.09 -14.65 8.81
N ASP A 48 -13.39 -14.39 8.94
CA ASP A 48 -14.12 -13.57 7.95
C ASP A 48 -13.77 -12.08 8.07
N LYS A 49 -13.50 -11.60 9.29
CA LYS A 49 -13.05 -10.22 9.55
C LYS A 49 -11.61 -10.02 9.10
N GLU A 50 -10.73 -11.01 9.33
CA GLU A 50 -9.37 -11.00 8.80
C GLU A 50 -9.39 -10.92 7.27
N TYR A 51 -10.20 -11.78 6.64
CA TYR A 51 -10.35 -11.80 5.18
C TYR A 51 -10.83 -10.44 4.65
N ALA A 52 -11.80 -9.81 5.31
CA ALA A 52 -12.30 -8.50 4.93
C ALA A 52 -11.20 -7.42 4.98
N VAL A 53 -10.39 -7.38 6.04
CA VAL A 53 -9.26 -6.44 6.16
C VAL A 53 -8.23 -6.65 5.05
N ARG A 54 -7.86 -7.90 4.77
CA ARG A 54 -6.93 -8.22 3.70
C ARG A 54 -7.49 -7.86 2.33
N ARG A 55 -8.78 -8.12 2.10
CA ARG A 55 -9.45 -7.81 0.84
C ARG A 55 -9.47 -6.30 0.59
N ASP A 56 -9.87 -5.52 1.59
CA ASP A 56 -9.92 -4.06 1.53
C ASP A 56 -8.54 -3.45 1.24
N LEU A 57 -7.48 -3.91 1.92
CA LEU A 57 -6.11 -3.42 1.68
C LEU A 57 -5.62 -3.71 0.25
N VAL A 58 -5.91 -4.91 -0.26
CA VAL A 58 -5.50 -5.31 -1.62
C VAL A 58 -6.33 -4.59 -2.67
N GLU A 59 -7.64 -4.42 -2.46
CA GLU A 59 -8.51 -3.65 -3.37
C GLU A 59 -8.02 -2.20 -3.46
N ARG A 60 -7.79 -1.53 -2.34
CA ARG A 60 -7.22 -0.16 -2.33
C ARG A 60 -5.88 -0.08 -3.07
N ALA A 61 -5.00 -1.06 -2.88
CA ALA A 61 -3.73 -1.10 -3.60
C ALA A 61 -3.94 -1.29 -5.12
N VAL A 62 -4.80 -2.21 -5.54
CA VAL A 62 -5.09 -2.45 -6.95
C VAL A 62 -5.74 -1.23 -7.61
N ASP A 63 -6.73 -0.63 -6.96
CA ASP A 63 -7.42 0.55 -7.49
C ASP A 63 -6.44 1.74 -7.62
N SER A 64 -5.54 1.90 -6.66
CA SER A 64 -4.54 2.98 -6.71
C SER A 64 -3.55 2.86 -7.88
N LEU A 65 -3.31 1.66 -8.43
CA LEU A 65 -2.48 1.48 -9.63
C LEU A 65 -3.09 2.15 -10.87
N ALA A 66 -4.42 2.19 -10.95
CA ALA A 66 -5.16 2.83 -12.03
C ALA A 66 -5.40 4.33 -11.81
N THR A 67 -5.17 4.83 -10.59
CA THR A 67 -5.36 6.24 -10.25
C THR A 67 -4.21 7.11 -10.77
N THR A 68 -4.54 8.11 -11.57
CA THR A 68 -3.62 9.19 -11.94
C THR A 68 -3.32 10.06 -10.72
N ILE A 69 -2.04 10.34 -10.48
CA ILE A 69 -1.58 11.19 -9.38
C ILE A 69 -0.60 12.23 -9.91
N GLU A 70 -0.62 13.42 -9.31
CA GLU A 70 0.34 14.50 -9.59
C GLU A 70 1.40 14.61 -8.48
N GLU A 71 1.09 14.13 -7.28
CA GLU A 71 1.96 14.15 -6.12
C GLU A 71 1.88 12.84 -5.33
N ALA A 72 2.80 12.66 -4.38
CA ALA A 72 2.81 11.49 -3.52
C ALA A 72 1.52 11.40 -2.69
N THR A 73 0.75 10.33 -2.90
CA THR A 73 -0.61 10.17 -2.42
C THR A 73 -0.74 8.95 -1.52
N PHE A 74 -1.54 9.10 -0.47
CA PHE A 74 -1.94 8.03 0.44
C PHE A 74 -3.30 7.47 0.02
N PHE A 75 -3.42 6.15 0.01
CA PHE A 75 -4.62 5.41 -0.36
C PHE A 75 -5.07 4.49 0.78
#